data_AF-A0A6J2XZD2-F1
#
_entry.id   AF-A0A6J2XZD2-F1
#
_cell.length_a   1.000
_cell.length_b   1.000
_cell.length_c   1.000
_cell.angle_alpha   90.00
_cell.angle_beta   90.00
_cell.angle_gamma   90.00
#
_symmetry.space_group_name_H-M   'P 1'
#
loop_
_entity.id
_entity.type
_entity.pdbx_description
1 polymer ?
#
loop_
_entity_poly.entity_id
_entity_poly.type
_entity_poly.pdbx_seq_one_letter_code
_entity_poly.pdbx_strand_id
1 'polypeptide(L)'
;MGKSKATANSVRRVYYEDTEQSKTNKKLKKNEDKVDNESNDIPLELMEKSKTMAPMRKEDWEKQQNVVRRVFCEDTGRYRLIKGDGEVLEEIVSKDKHIEINKQATKGDGEYFQKKLKQNIK
;
A
#
# COMPACT_ATOMS: atom_id res chain seq x y z
N MET A 1 31.25 47.60 0.63
CA MET A 1 30.39 46.84 1.58
C MET A 1 29.21 46.25 0.82
N GLY A 2 29.34 44.99 0.38
CA GLY A 2 28.32 44.31 -0.43
C GLY A 2 27.20 43.74 0.44
N LYS A 3 25.94 44.04 0.09
CA LYS A 3 24.76 43.45 0.74
C LYS A 3 24.45 42.11 0.05
N SER A 4 24.65 41.00 0.74
CA SER A 4 24.23 39.67 0.28
C SER A 4 22.70 39.58 0.34
N LYS A 5 22.06 39.31 -0.79
CA LYS A 5 20.63 38.97 -0.85
C LYS A 5 20.50 37.49 -0.53
N ALA A 6 19.90 37.16 0.61
CA ALA A 6 19.51 35.80 0.93
C ALA A 6 18.32 35.41 0.04
N THR A 7 18.54 34.49 -0.91
CA THR A 7 17.47 33.84 -1.66
C THR A 7 16.87 32.75 -0.79
N ALA A 8 15.74 33.05 -0.14
CA ALA A 8 14.92 32.06 0.53
C ALA A 8 14.30 31.13 -0.53
N ASN A 9 14.87 29.93 -0.67
CA ASN A 9 14.38 28.92 -1.60
C ASN A 9 13.09 28.31 -1.03
N SER A 10 11.96 28.96 -1.35
CA SER A 10 10.61 28.54 -1.00
C SER A 10 10.23 27.29 -1.79
N VAL A 11 10.68 26.12 -1.33
CA VAL A 11 10.16 24.84 -1.82
C VAL A 11 8.74 24.68 -1.31
N ARG A 12 7.78 24.99 -2.20
CA ARG A 12 6.34 24.79 -1.99
C ARG A 12 6.10 23.28 -1.84
N ARG A 13 6.10 22.79 -0.61
CA ARG A 13 5.75 21.42 -0.27
C ARG A 13 4.25 21.28 -0.49
N VAL A 14 3.86 20.79 -1.67
CA VAL A 14 2.46 20.50 -2.00
C VAL A 14 2.08 19.22 -1.26
N TYR A 15 1.49 19.37 -0.07
CA TYR A 15 0.81 18.27 0.61
C TYR A 15 -0.51 18.01 -0.12
N TYR A 16 -0.57 16.92 -0.88
CA TYR A 16 -1.85 16.35 -1.29
C TYR A 16 -2.28 15.32 -0.23
N GLU A 17 -3.49 15.53 0.29
CA GLU A 17 -4.40 14.56 0.93
C GLU A 17 -4.13 14.06 2.36
N ASP A 18 -4.41 14.90 3.36
CA ASP A 18 -4.80 14.48 4.73
C ASP A 18 -6.26 14.88 5.09
N THR A 19 -6.95 15.58 4.18
CA THR A 19 -8.29 16.14 4.43
C THR A 19 -9.40 15.12 4.26
N GLU A 20 -9.24 14.10 3.42
CA GLU A 20 -10.28 13.11 3.18
C GLU A 20 -10.31 12.04 4.28
N GLN A 21 -9.16 11.56 4.76
CA GLN A 21 -9.12 10.60 5.88
C GLN A 21 -9.65 11.20 7.20
N SER A 22 -9.38 12.48 7.46
CA SER A 22 -9.88 13.19 8.65
C SER A 22 -11.40 13.43 8.61
N LYS A 23 -11.97 13.70 7.42
CA LYS A 23 -13.43 13.80 7.24
C LYS A 23 -14.14 12.46 7.41
N THR A 24 -13.58 11.38 6.88
CA THR A 24 -14.14 10.03 7.00
C THR A 24 -14.13 9.56 8.46
N ASN A 25 -13.02 9.77 9.19
CA ASN A 25 -12.93 9.46 10.62
C ASN A 25 -13.89 10.30 11.48
N LYS A 26 -14.14 11.56 11.13
CA LYS A 26 -15.11 12.43 11.83
C LYS A 26 -16.57 12.01 11.56
N LYS A 27 -16.84 11.42 10.38
CA LYS A 27 -18.16 10.90 10.00
C LYS A 27 -18.44 9.53 10.62
N LEU A 28 -17.43 8.67 10.74
CA LEU A 28 -17.49 7.38 11.45
C LEU A 28 -17.77 7.57 12.94
N LYS A 29 -17.03 8.45 13.64
CA LYS A 29 -17.29 8.78 15.05
C LYS A 29 -18.72 9.28 15.31
N LYS A 30 -19.29 10.04 14.37
CA LYS A 30 -20.66 10.57 14.50
C LYS A 30 -21.76 9.50 14.29
N ASN A 31 -21.43 8.36 13.67
CA ASN A 31 -22.36 7.26 13.44
C ASN A 31 -22.31 6.20 14.55
N GLU A 32 -21.16 6.03 15.23
CA GLU A 32 -21.05 5.13 16.39
C GLU A 32 -21.88 5.66 17.59
N ASP A 33 -21.89 6.98 17.81
CA ASP A 33 -22.63 7.62 18.91
C ASP A 33 -24.17 7.70 18.70
N LYS A 34 -24.70 7.15 17.60
CA LYS A 34 -26.13 7.25 17.21
C LYS A 34 -26.87 5.91 17.19
N VAL A 35 -26.35 4.89 17.86
CA VAL A 35 -27.02 3.60 17.99
C VAL A 35 -27.18 3.26 19.45
N ASP A 36 -27.92 4.07 20.20
CA ASP A 36 -28.42 3.67 21.51
C ASP A 36 -29.81 4.23 21.77
N ASN A 37 -30.67 3.34 22.27
CA ASN A 37 -32.03 3.53 22.79
C ASN A 37 -33.18 3.55 21.80
N GLU A 38 -33.59 2.36 21.35
CA GLU A 38 -34.99 1.89 21.53
C GLU A 38 -35.10 0.37 21.22
N SER A 39 -35.14 -0.41 22.30
CA SER A 39 -35.85 -1.70 22.47
C SER A 39 -35.99 -2.65 21.26
N ASN A 40 -35.27 -3.77 21.31
CA ASN A 40 -35.86 -5.13 21.32
C ASN A 40 -34.76 -6.14 21.72
N ASP A 41 -35.01 -6.95 22.76
CA ASP A 41 -34.15 -8.02 23.26
C ASP A 41 -33.98 -9.16 22.23
N ILE A 42 -33.29 -8.88 21.13
CA ILE A 42 -32.90 -9.90 20.15
C ILE A 42 -31.63 -10.56 20.69
N PRO A 43 -31.61 -11.89 20.91
CA PRO A 43 -30.40 -12.59 21.33
C PRO A 43 -29.23 -12.24 20.40
N LEU A 44 -28.08 -11.84 20.98
CA LEU A 44 -26.88 -11.42 20.24
C LEU A 44 -26.48 -12.44 19.15
N GLU A 45 -26.63 -13.72 19.46
CA GLU A 45 -26.39 -14.83 18.55
C GLU A 45 -27.24 -14.78 17.27
N LEU A 46 -28.51 -14.35 17.38
CA LEU A 46 -29.41 -14.21 16.23
C LEU A 46 -29.04 -13.00 15.37
N MET A 47 -28.54 -11.93 16.01
CA MET A 47 -28.04 -10.74 15.32
C MET A 47 -26.71 -11.02 14.59
N GLU A 48 -25.84 -11.86 15.14
CA GLU A 48 -24.61 -12.31 14.49
C GLU A 48 -24.89 -13.23 13.30
N LYS A 49 -25.79 -14.21 13.45
CA LYS A 49 -26.22 -15.12 12.36
C LYS A 49 -26.85 -14.37 11.17
N SER A 50 -27.63 -13.33 11.44
CA SER A 50 -28.21 -12.51 10.36
C SER A 50 -27.17 -11.65 9.64
N LYS A 51 -26.15 -11.15 10.35
CA LYS A 51 -25.02 -10.42 9.74
C LYS A 51 -24.16 -11.30 8.82
N THR A 52 -24.00 -12.59 9.12
CA THR A 52 -23.23 -13.52 8.26
C THR A 52 -23.96 -13.92 6.98
N MET A 53 -25.29 -13.88 6.99
CA MET A 53 -26.14 -14.25 5.85
C MET A 53 -26.45 -13.07 4.92
N ALA A 54 -26.34 -11.84 5.42
CA ALA A 54 -26.60 -10.64 4.65
C ALA A 54 -25.39 -10.24 3.80
N PRO A 55 -25.60 -9.63 2.61
CA PRO A 55 -24.53 -8.96 1.89
C PRO A 55 -23.84 -7.92 2.78
N MET A 56 -22.52 -7.84 2.67
CA MET A 56 -21.70 -6.92 3.43
C MET A 56 -22.06 -5.44 3.15
N ARG A 57 -21.94 -4.60 4.18
CA ARG A 57 -22.05 -3.15 4.04
C ARG A 57 -20.86 -2.58 3.25
N LYS A 58 -21.14 -1.54 2.45
CA LYS A 58 -20.12 -0.85 1.66
C LYS A 58 -18.89 -0.43 2.49
N GLU A 59 -19.11 0.10 3.70
CA GLU A 59 -18.02 0.54 4.58
C GLU A 59 -17.12 -0.62 5.00
N ASP A 60 -17.69 -1.79 5.31
CA ASP A 60 -16.91 -2.95 5.70
C ASP A 60 -16.18 -3.58 4.51
N TRP A 61 -16.77 -3.48 3.31
CA TRP A 61 -16.12 -3.89 2.06
C TRP A 61 -14.92 -3.00 1.75
N GLU A 62 -15.07 -1.69 1.86
CA GLU A 62 -13.97 -0.74 1.67
C GLU A 62 -12.85 -0.96 2.69
N LYS A 63 -13.19 -1.26 3.95
CA LYS A 63 -12.20 -1.64 4.98
C LYS A 63 -11.43 -2.89 4.55
N GLN A 64 -12.11 -3.93 4.08
CA GLN A 64 -11.47 -5.16 3.62
C GLN A 64 -10.55 -4.90 2.41
N GLN A 65 -11.01 -4.12 1.43
CA GLN A 65 -10.23 -3.79 0.24
C GLN A 65 -9.03 -2.88 0.50
N ASN A 66 -9.07 -2.05 1.55
CA ASN A 66 -7.96 -1.17 1.90
C ASN A 66 -6.80 -1.87 2.63
N VAL A 67 -6.94 -3.15 2.99
CA VAL A 67 -5.87 -3.89 3.64
C VAL A 67 -4.81 -4.31 2.62
N VAL A 68 -3.56 -3.92 2.89
CA VAL A 68 -2.38 -4.30 2.10
C VAL A 68 -1.47 -5.22 2.91
N ARG A 69 -1.11 -6.39 2.35
CA ARG A 69 -0.29 -7.42 3.01
C ARG A 69 0.93 -7.77 2.15
N ARG A 70 2.07 -8.02 2.79
CA ARG A 70 3.24 -8.63 2.13
C ARG A 70 3.15 -10.14 2.29
N VAL A 71 3.03 -10.86 1.18
CA VAL A 71 2.92 -12.32 1.16
C VAL A 71 4.13 -12.90 0.46
N PHE A 72 4.75 -13.88 1.09
CA PHE A 72 5.87 -14.62 0.51
C PHE A 72 5.34 -15.67 -0.48
N CYS A 73 5.92 -15.73 -1.67
CA CYS A 73 5.61 -16.75 -2.67
C CYS A 73 6.71 -17.81 -2.67
N GLU A 74 6.37 -19.03 -2.25
CA GLU A 74 7.30 -20.16 -2.12
C GLU A 74 7.92 -20.55 -3.47
N ASP A 75 7.13 -20.52 -4.55
CA ASP A 75 7.58 -20.95 -5.89
C ASP A 75 8.67 -20.05 -6.48
N THR A 76 8.58 -18.73 -6.27
CA THR A 76 9.51 -17.75 -6.87
C THR A 76 10.51 -17.21 -5.85
N GLY A 77 10.29 -17.44 -4.55
CA GLY A 77 11.09 -16.88 -3.45
C GLY A 77 10.97 -15.35 -3.31
N ARG A 78 9.94 -14.73 -3.91
CA ARG A 78 9.73 -13.27 -3.90
C ARG A 78 8.59 -12.89 -2.97
N TYR A 79 8.68 -11.71 -2.37
CA TYR A 79 7.56 -11.10 -1.68
C TYR A 79 6.68 -10.35 -2.68
N ARG A 80 5.36 -10.56 -2.58
CA ARG A 80 4.35 -9.83 -3.34
C ARG A 80 3.54 -8.97 -2.38
N LEU A 81 3.25 -7.75 -2.79
CA LEU A 81 2.33 -6.89 -2.08
C LEU A 81 0.92 -7.18 -2.60
N ILE A 82 0.01 -7.60 -1.73
CA ILE A 82 -1.35 -8.00 -2.09
C ILE A 82 -2.34 -7.06 -1.40
N LYS A 83 -3.28 -6.51 -2.16
CA LYS A 83 -4.37 -5.66 -1.68
C LYS A 83 -5.70 -6.41 -1.71
N GLY A 84 -6.48 -6.25 -0.64
CA GLY A 84 -7.83 -6.80 -0.54
C GLY A 84 -7.88 -8.30 -0.81
N ASP A 85 -8.64 -8.68 -1.84
CA ASP A 85 -8.94 -10.06 -2.20
C ASP A 85 -7.95 -10.71 -3.17
N GLY A 86 -6.92 -9.98 -3.63
CA GLY A 86 -5.89 -10.60 -4.48
C GLY A 86 -5.18 -9.70 -5.49
N GLU A 87 -5.42 -8.40 -5.49
CA GLU A 87 -4.71 -7.49 -6.41
C GLU A 87 -3.22 -7.46 -6.04
N VAL A 88 -2.35 -7.78 -7.00
CA VAL A 88 -0.90 -7.70 -6.81
C VAL A 88 -0.45 -6.28 -7.11
N LEU A 89 0.16 -5.64 -6.12
CA LEU A 89 0.67 -4.28 -6.20
C LEU A 89 2.19 -4.24 -6.42
N GLU A 90 2.61 -3.18 -7.10
CA GLU A 90 4.03 -2.82 -7.21
C GLU A 90 4.44 -1.94 -6.02
N GLU A 91 5.60 -2.24 -5.45
CA GLU A 91 6.22 -1.42 -4.40
C GLU A 91 7.15 -0.40 -5.06
N ILE A 92 6.92 0.89 -4.80
CA ILE A 92 7.89 1.94 -5.15
C ILE A 92 9.09 1.79 -4.21
N VAL A 93 10.24 1.44 -4.78
CA VAL A 93 11.48 1.22 -4.02
C VAL A 93 12.33 2.49 -3.95
N SER A 94 13.23 2.55 -2.96
CA SER A 94 14.24 3.62 -2.90
C SER A 94 15.19 3.55 -4.10
N LYS A 95 15.86 4.67 -4.40
CA LYS A 95 16.82 4.76 -5.50
C LYS A 95 17.93 3.71 -5.37
N ASP A 96 18.46 3.50 -4.18
CA ASP A 96 19.55 2.54 -3.95
C ASP A 96 19.07 1.10 -4.20
N LYS A 97 17.85 0.78 -3.76
CA LYS A 97 17.24 -0.52 -4.00
C LYS A 97 16.94 -0.76 -5.48
N HIS A 98 16.49 0.27 -6.19
CA HIS A 98 16.30 0.21 -7.64
C HIS A 98 17.61 -0.09 -8.38
N ILE A 99 18.72 0.55 -7.98
CA ILE A 99 20.06 0.28 -8.53
C ILE A 99 20.48 -1.17 -8.26
N GLU A 100 20.25 -1.67 -7.05
CA GLU A 100 20.55 -3.06 -6.69
C GLU A 100 19.76 -4.07 -7.52
N ILE A 101 18.46 -3.83 -7.71
CA ILE A 101 17.60 -4.68 -8.55
C ILE A 101 18.11 -4.71 -9.98
N ASN A 102 18.47 -3.55 -10.55
CA ASN A 102 19.00 -3.48 -11.91
C ASN A 102 20.35 -4.20 -12.05
N LYS A 103 21.24 -4.07 -11.06
CA LYS A 103 22.51 -4.81 -11.02
C LYS A 103 22.29 -6.32 -10.98
N GLN A 104 21.35 -6.79 -10.14
CA GLN A 104 21.04 -8.21 -10.04
C GLN A 104 20.38 -8.74 -11.32
N ALA A 105 19.48 -7.97 -11.94
CA ALA A 105 18.81 -8.35 -13.18
C ALA A 105 19.79 -8.50 -14.35
N THR A 106 20.79 -7.62 -14.45
CA THR A 106 21.75 -7.60 -15.57
C THR A 106 23.01 -8.45 -15.35
N LYS A 107 23.15 -9.07 -14.17
CA LYS A 107 24.34 -9.85 -13.80
C LYS A 107 24.61 -11.02 -14.77
N GLY A 108 23.56 -11.76 -15.12
CA GLY A 108 23.69 -12.93 -16.02
C GLY A 108 24.13 -12.55 -17.43
N ASP A 109 23.58 -11.47 -17.98
CA ASP A 109 23.94 -10.95 -19.30
C ASP A 109 25.40 -10.49 -19.34
N GLY A 110 25.85 -9.81 -18.28
CA GLY A 110 27.25 -9.41 -18.13
C GLY A 110 28.21 -10.59 -18.12
N GLU A 111 27.89 -11.65 -17.36
CA GLU A 111 28.69 -12.87 -17.32
C GLU A 111 28.72 -13.59 -18.67
N TYR A 112 27.58 -13.69 -19.35
CA TYR A 112 27.48 -14.29 -20.68
C TYR A 112 28.34 -13.52 -21.69
N PHE A 113 28.22 -12.20 -21.74
CA PHE A 113 28.98 -11.35 -22.63
C PHE A 113 30.50 -11.47 -22.38
N GLN A 114 30.93 -11.49 -21.11
CA GLN A 114 32.34 -11.67 -20.76
C GLN A 114 32.87 -13.04 -21.20
N LYS A 115 32.09 -14.11 -21.05
CA LYS A 115 32.47 -15.45 -21.54
C LYS A 115 32.61 -15.46 -23.05
N LYS A 116 31.68 -14.83 -23.77
CA LYS A 116 31.72 -14.75 -25.24
C LYS A 116 32.92 -13.96 -25.75
N LEU A 117 33.24 -12.82 -25.14
CA LEU A 117 34.45 -12.04 -25.47
C LEU A 117 35.73 -12.87 -25.29
N LYS A 118 35.86 -13.59 -24.17
CA LYS A 118 37.04 -14.44 -23.91
C LYS A 118 37.19 -15.57 -24.92
N GLN A 119 36.09 -16.10 -25.46
CA GLN A 119 36.12 -17.12 -26.51
C GLN A 119 36.57 -16.56 -27.86
N ASN A 120 36.22 -15.31 -28.16
CA ASN A 120 36.58 -14.66 -29.43
C ASN A 120 37.99 -14.05 -29.44
N ILE A 121 38.66 -13.95 -28.28
CA ILE A 121 40.03 -13.44 -28.13
C ILE A 121 41.07 -14.58 -28.12
N LYS A 122 40.62 -15.85 -28.16
CA LYS A 122 41.47 -17.03 -28.41
C LYS A 122 41.47 -17.37 -29.89
#